data_AF-A0A956KDE0-F1
#
_entry.id   AF-A0A956KDE0-F1
#
_cell.length_a   1.000
_cell.length_b   1.000
_cell.length_c   1.000
_cell.angle_alpha   90.00
_cell.angle_beta   90.00
_cell.angle_gamma   90.00
#
_symmetry.space_group_name_H-M   'P 1'
#
loop_
_entity.id
_entity.type
_entity.pdbx_description
1 polymer ?
#
loop_
_entity_poly.entity_id
_entity_poly.type
_entity_poly.pdbx_seq_one_letter_code
_entity_poly.pdbx_strand_id
1 'polypeptide(L)'
;MLLAPAVSEAAPAQLREGPRAPVEQPRKRAKHAPSFDAVDALGLDGDTVNDLALRRGDDGSYRYVDPAGNFTAEFHQDGTVHFADRWKKPSLRRPEHGACCGLPPGFSIGTSMRVTGPTEWLMAMAGMDPGAREKAALLKKTAEIRTRMAVAHNLELLRSRYAALDRDLFDVWSRGDLPIAARRELLFALWDECDEAFSVNPGDVPLAALTYIDQARKHTAERARRSIERFIRRHMPRGSGRSFTADELERLNAGRESAQSFDPYTPRPEPPPLAAAMERPDDAREPSD
;
A
#
# COMPACT_ATOMS: atom_id res chain seq x y z
N MET A 1 35.28 -7.85 70.00
CA MET A 1 35.01 -8.86 68.97
C MET A 1 33.52 -8.74 68.62
N LEU A 2 33.20 -7.95 67.59
CA LEU A 2 31.84 -7.64 67.13
C LEU A 2 31.63 -8.38 65.80
N LEU A 3 30.69 -9.32 65.76
CA LEU A 3 30.30 -10.05 64.55
C LEU A 3 28.99 -9.45 64.02
N ALA A 4 29.04 -8.89 62.81
CA ALA A 4 27.89 -8.41 62.05
C ALA A 4 27.19 -9.57 61.31
N PRO A 5 25.86 -9.52 61.09
CA PRO A 5 25.17 -10.50 60.26
C PRO A 5 25.22 -10.13 58.77
N ALA A 6 25.35 -11.15 57.94
CA ALA A 6 25.37 -11.06 56.48
C ALA A 6 23.97 -10.77 55.92
N VAL A 7 23.87 -9.75 55.07
CA VAL A 7 22.67 -9.44 54.28
C VAL A 7 22.74 -10.29 53.01
N SER A 8 21.76 -11.18 52.83
CA SER A 8 21.61 -12.01 51.64
C SER A 8 20.83 -11.24 50.57
N GLU A 9 21.52 -10.94 49.48
CA GLU A 9 21.00 -10.25 48.29
C GLU A 9 20.18 -11.24 47.45
N ALA A 10 18.85 -11.07 47.43
CA ALA A 10 17.94 -11.88 46.65
C ALA A 10 17.92 -11.40 45.19
N ALA A 11 18.25 -12.30 44.27
CA ALA A 11 18.26 -12.06 42.83
C ALA A 11 16.85 -11.79 42.26
N PRO A 12 16.72 -10.90 41.25
CA PRO A 12 15.42 -10.59 40.65
C PRO A 12 14.86 -11.77 39.85
N ALA A 13 13.58 -12.06 40.09
CA ALA A 13 12.81 -13.06 39.37
C ALA A 13 12.72 -12.72 37.88
N GLN A 14 13.33 -13.56 37.05
CA GLN A 14 13.21 -13.49 35.60
C GLN A 14 11.79 -13.86 35.18
N LEU A 15 11.06 -12.89 34.62
CA LEU A 15 9.79 -13.09 33.93
C LEU A 15 10.01 -14.06 32.76
N ARG A 16 9.43 -15.26 32.86
CA ARG A 16 9.40 -16.24 31.78
C ARG A 16 8.48 -15.72 30.67
N GLU A 17 9.09 -15.22 29.59
CA GLU A 17 8.39 -15.01 28.32
C GLU A 17 7.84 -16.37 27.83
N GLY A 18 6.52 -16.49 27.79
CA GLY A 18 5.85 -17.65 27.22
C GLY A 18 6.07 -17.75 25.70
N PRO A 19 5.91 -18.95 25.11
CA PRO A 19 6.13 -19.14 23.68
C PRO A 19 5.14 -18.31 22.86
N ARG A 20 5.65 -17.32 22.11
CA ARG A 20 4.88 -16.60 21.10
C ARG A 20 4.34 -17.60 20.08
N ALA A 21 3.02 -17.62 19.91
CA ALA A 21 2.38 -18.43 18.89
C ALA A 21 2.92 -18.04 17.49
N PRO A 22 3.15 -19.01 16.58
CA PRO A 22 3.61 -18.71 15.25
C PRO A 22 2.56 -17.91 14.49
N VAL A 23 2.95 -16.72 14.03
CA VAL A 23 2.17 -15.90 13.11
C VAL A 23 2.05 -16.67 11.80
N GLU A 24 0.86 -17.23 11.56
CA GLU A 24 0.55 -18.00 10.36
C GLU A 24 0.69 -17.08 9.14
N GLN A 25 1.65 -17.38 8.25
CA GLN A 25 1.88 -16.55 7.06
C GLN A 25 0.63 -16.58 6.15
N PRO A 26 0.22 -15.43 5.59
CA PRO A 26 -0.98 -15.34 4.78
C PRO A 26 -0.88 -16.27 3.57
N ARG A 27 -1.84 -17.20 3.46
CA ARG A 27 -2.01 -18.09 2.30
C ARG A 27 -2.02 -17.25 1.02
N LYS A 28 -1.28 -17.69 -0.01
CA LYS A 28 -1.14 -17.04 -1.33
C LYS A 28 -2.53 -16.69 -1.90
N ARG A 29 -2.98 -15.44 -1.70
CA ARG A 29 -4.22 -14.91 -2.28
C ARG A 29 -4.10 -15.00 -3.80
N ALA A 30 -5.13 -15.54 -4.45
CA ALA A 30 -5.22 -15.55 -5.90
C ALA A 30 -5.02 -14.12 -6.43
N LYS A 31 -4.13 -13.95 -7.41
CA LYS A 31 -3.87 -12.68 -8.07
C LYS A 31 -5.10 -12.28 -8.89
N HIS A 32 -6.14 -11.75 -8.25
CA HIS A 32 -7.03 -10.83 -8.95
C HIS A 32 -6.18 -9.58 -9.19
N ALA A 33 -5.52 -9.54 -10.36
CA ALA A 33 -5.01 -8.29 -10.85
C ALA A 33 -6.22 -7.35 -10.94
N PRO A 34 -6.16 -6.16 -10.32
CA PRO A 34 -7.27 -5.22 -10.38
C PRO A 34 -7.64 -4.97 -11.85
N SER A 35 -8.92 -5.11 -12.19
CA SER A 35 -9.39 -4.78 -13.54
C SER A 35 -9.22 -3.29 -13.77
N PHE A 36 -8.73 -2.95 -14.95
CA PHE A 36 -8.19 -1.65 -15.30
C PHE A 36 -9.24 -0.53 -15.44
N ASP A 37 -10.51 -0.82 -15.15
CA ASP A 37 -11.62 0.15 -15.23
C ASP A 37 -11.36 1.41 -14.39
N ALA A 38 -10.54 1.31 -13.32
CA ALA A 38 -10.24 2.42 -12.44
C ALA A 38 -9.36 3.52 -13.06
N VAL A 39 -8.49 3.18 -14.03
CA VAL A 39 -7.59 4.16 -14.66
C VAL A 39 -8.32 4.91 -15.77
N ASP A 40 -9.14 4.20 -16.55
CA ASP A 40 -10.07 4.81 -17.50
C ASP A 40 -11.11 5.69 -16.77
N ALA A 41 -11.55 5.28 -15.55
CA ALA A 41 -12.45 6.07 -14.71
C ALA A 41 -11.86 7.37 -14.15
N LEU A 42 -10.52 7.50 -14.12
CA LEU A 42 -9.83 8.74 -13.75
C LEU A 42 -9.47 9.61 -14.96
N GLY A 43 -10.00 9.29 -16.14
CA GLY A 43 -9.87 10.14 -17.33
C GLY A 43 -8.42 10.34 -17.75
N LEU A 44 -7.59 9.30 -17.67
CA LEU A 44 -6.38 9.31 -18.52
C LEU A 44 -6.87 9.18 -19.95
N ASP A 45 -7.17 10.33 -20.57
CA ASP A 45 -7.57 10.37 -21.96
C ASP A 45 -6.52 9.60 -22.76
N GLY A 46 -6.98 8.67 -23.61
CA GLY A 46 -6.09 7.85 -24.44
C GLY A 46 -5.09 8.71 -25.22
N ASP A 47 -5.47 9.96 -25.51
CA ASP A 47 -4.63 10.99 -26.11
C ASP A 47 -3.39 11.31 -25.29
N THR A 48 -3.49 11.47 -23.96
CA THR A 48 -2.32 11.74 -23.10
C THR A 48 -1.31 10.58 -23.10
N VAL A 49 -1.81 9.35 -23.11
CA VAL A 49 -0.97 8.14 -23.15
C VAL A 49 -0.29 8.02 -24.51
N ASN A 50 -1.01 8.33 -25.59
CA ASN A 50 -0.50 8.33 -26.96
C ASN A 50 0.54 9.45 -27.19
N ASP A 51 0.31 10.65 -26.67
CA ASP A 51 1.21 11.82 -26.76
C ASP A 51 2.56 11.59 -26.07
N LEU A 52 2.59 10.68 -25.10
CA LEU A 52 3.80 10.26 -24.40
C LEU A 52 4.46 9.03 -25.03
N ALA A 53 3.90 8.48 -26.11
CA ALA A 53 4.35 7.24 -26.74
C ALA A 53 4.45 6.06 -25.75
N LEU A 54 3.56 6.03 -24.75
CA LEU A 54 3.49 4.94 -23.78
C LEU A 54 2.82 3.71 -24.40
N ARG A 55 3.45 2.55 -24.28
CA ARG A 55 2.90 1.27 -24.73
C ARG A 55 2.36 0.49 -23.55
N ARG A 56 1.11 0.07 -23.61
CA ARG A 56 0.49 -0.74 -22.56
C ARG A 56 0.97 -2.19 -22.62
N GLY A 57 1.25 -2.78 -21.45
CA GLY A 57 1.56 -4.20 -21.28
C GLY A 57 0.32 -5.01 -20.84
N ASP A 58 0.40 -6.34 -20.97
CA ASP A 58 -0.69 -7.26 -20.62
C ASP A 58 -0.99 -7.31 -19.11
N ASP A 59 -0.02 -6.94 -18.28
CA ASP A 59 -0.12 -6.85 -16.82
C ASP A 59 -0.66 -5.50 -16.32
N GLY A 60 -1.04 -4.61 -17.24
CA GLY A 60 -1.51 -3.26 -16.93
C GLY A 60 -0.39 -2.26 -16.61
N SER A 61 0.88 -2.63 -16.80
CA SER A 61 1.99 -1.67 -16.80
C SER A 61 2.00 -0.83 -18.08
N TYR A 62 2.71 0.30 -18.05
CA TYR A 62 3.06 1.05 -19.26
C TYR A 62 4.56 1.06 -19.48
N ARG A 63 4.97 1.01 -20.74
CA ARG A 63 6.37 1.06 -21.16
C ARG A 63 6.62 2.25 -22.06
N TYR A 64 7.55 3.09 -21.66
CA TYR A 64 8.17 4.12 -22.49
C TYR A 64 9.49 3.60 -23.05
N VAL A 65 9.72 3.84 -24.33
CA VAL A 65 11.03 3.62 -24.96
C VAL A 65 11.50 4.98 -25.45
N ASP A 66 12.65 5.43 -24.94
CA ASP A 66 13.25 6.69 -25.36
C ASP A 66 13.50 6.71 -26.88
N PRO A 67 13.14 7.76 -27.62
CA PRO A 67 13.35 7.83 -29.08
C PRO A 67 14.81 7.70 -29.50
N ALA A 68 15.76 8.15 -28.68
CA ALA A 68 17.19 7.97 -28.93
C ALA A 68 17.68 6.56 -28.51
N GLY A 69 16.82 5.77 -27.88
CA GLY A 69 17.11 4.40 -27.44
C GLY A 69 18.03 4.35 -26.23
N ASN A 70 18.14 5.43 -25.44
CA ASN A 70 19.06 5.50 -24.31
C ASN A 70 18.57 4.66 -23.12
N PHE A 71 17.27 4.66 -22.87
CA PHE A 71 16.65 3.92 -21.79
C PHE A 71 15.21 3.49 -22.12
N THR A 72 14.71 2.59 -21.30
CA THR A 72 13.30 2.23 -21.22
C THR A 72 12.80 2.54 -19.82
N ALA A 73 11.54 2.96 -19.70
CA ALA A 73 10.89 3.19 -18.42
C ALA A 73 9.62 2.36 -18.34
N GLU A 74 9.41 1.68 -17.22
CA GLU A 74 8.23 0.88 -16.93
C GLU A 74 7.46 1.52 -15.78
N PHE A 75 6.22 1.90 -16.05
CA PHE A 75 5.29 2.52 -15.10
C PHE A 75 4.38 1.42 -14.54
N HIS A 76 4.42 1.24 -13.23
CA HIS A 76 3.58 0.28 -12.54
C HIS A 76 2.25 0.90 -12.13
N GLN A 77 1.29 0.06 -11.78
CA GLN A 77 -0.07 0.47 -11.43
C GLN A 77 -0.11 1.46 -10.27
N ASP A 78 0.85 1.39 -9.34
CA ASP A 78 1.00 2.30 -8.20
C ASP A 78 1.62 3.66 -8.57
N GLY A 79 1.90 3.91 -9.84
CA GLY A 79 2.54 5.14 -10.33
C GLY A 79 4.06 5.16 -10.17
N THR A 80 4.67 4.10 -9.63
CA THR A 80 6.14 3.99 -9.57
C THR A 80 6.73 3.75 -10.95
N VAL A 81 7.97 4.22 -11.15
CA VAL A 81 8.70 4.08 -12.42
C VAL A 81 10.00 3.35 -12.18
N HIS A 82 10.22 2.29 -12.94
CA HIS A 82 11.50 1.62 -13.02
C HIS A 82 12.17 1.95 -14.34
N PHE A 83 13.41 2.44 -14.27
CA PHE A 83 14.23 2.62 -15.45
C PHE A 83 15.04 1.37 -15.74
N ALA A 84 15.30 1.17 -17.02
CA ALA A 84 16.34 0.26 -17.46
C ALA A 84 17.12 0.93 -18.59
N ASP A 85 18.44 0.99 -18.43
CA ASP A 85 19.32 1.42 -19.50
C ASP A 85 19.17 0.47 -20.70
N ARG A 86 19.61 0.94 -21.86
CA ARG A 86 19.69 0.14 -23.08
C ARG A 86 20.26 -1.26 -22.79
N TRP A 87 19.52 -2.29 -23.23
CA TRP A 87 19.89 -3.72 -23.13
C TRP A 87 19.79 -4.37 -21.75
N LYS A 88 19.18 -3.72 -20.76
CA LYS A 88 18.95 -4.30 -19.44
C LYS A 88 17.46 -4.49 -19.20
N LYS A 89 17.10 -5.50 -18.39
CA LYS A 89 15.72 -5.67 -17.95
C LYS A 89 15.42 -4.68 -16.81
N PRO A 90 14.23 -4.09 -16.72
CA PRO A 90 13.81 -3.36 -15.52
C PRO A 90 14.00 -4.20 -14.25
N SER A 91 14.39 -3.56 -13.16
CA SER A 91 14.70 -4.23 -11.90
C SER A 91 14.24 -3.42 -10.71
N LEU A 92 13.48 -4.06 -9.82
CA LEU A 92 13.07 -3.50 -8.54
C LEU A 92 14.26 -3.24 -7.60
N ARG A 93 15.34 -4.02 -7.71
CA ARG A 93 16.54 -3.89 -6.85
C ARG A 93 17.53 -2.82 -7.31
N ARG A 94 17.53 -2.48 -8.59
CA ARG A 94 18.44 -1.50 -9.22
C ARG A 94 17.63 -0.66 -10.21
N PRO A 95 16.73 0.19 -9.72
CA PRO A 95 15.79 0.94 -10.58
C PRO A 95 16.51 1.90 -11.55
N GLU A 96 17.75 2.31 -11.24
CA GLU A 96 18.53 3.19 -12.09
C GLU A 96 19.26 2.45 -13.21
N HIS A 97 19.62 1.17 -12.97
CA HIS A 97 20.54 0.41 -13.81
C HIS A 97 19.97 -0.90 -14.35
N GLY A 98 18.75 -1.30 -14.01
CA GLY A 98 18.17 -2.58 -14.40
C GLY A 98 18.88 -3.84 -13.85
N ALA A 99 18.36 -5.01 -14.20
CA ALA A 99 18.93 -6.33 -13.93
C ALA A 99 19.59 -6.88 -15.20
N CYS A 100 20.85 -7.30 -15.05
CA CYS A 100 21.66 -7.89 -16.09
C CYS A 100 21.24 -9.34 -16.37
N CYS A 101 20.97 -9.68 -17.63
CA CYS A 101 21.49 -10.91 -18.25
C CYS A 101 21.74 -10.60 -19.74
N GLY A 102 22.90 -10.04 -20.05
CA GLY A 102 23.37 -9.82 -21.41
C GLY A 102 24.62 -8.97 -21.38
N LEU A 103 25.75 -9.53 -21.86
CA LEU A 103 26.80 -8.67 -22.38
C LEU A 103 26.14 -7.75 -23.42
N PRO A 104 26.45 -6.43 -23.45
CA PRO A 104 26.02 -5.61 -24.56
C PRO A 104 26.44 -6.32 -25.85
N PRO A 105 25.59 -6.40 -26.89
CA PRO A 105 26.05 -6.87 -28.19
C PRO A 105 27.15 -5.90 -28.65
N GLY A 106 28.42 -6.29 -28.47
CA GLY A 106 29.53 -5.38 -28.72
C GLY A 106 30.85 -5.68 -28.00
N PHE A 107 31.36 -6.91 -28.11
CA PHE A 107 32.78 -7.12 -28.40
C PHE A 107 32.87 -8.22 -29.48
N SER A 108 33.09 -7.79 -30.72
CA SER A 108 33.80 -8.58 -31.72
C SER A 108 34.95 -7.69 -32.18
N ILE A 109 36.16 -8.16 -31.91
CA ILE A 109 37.40 -7.53 -32.39
C ILE A 109 37.38 -7.63 -33.92
N GLY A 110 37.20 -6.50 -34.60
CA GLY A 110 37.42 -6.38 -36.05
C GLY A 110 36.18 -5.96 -36.85
N THR A 111 36.12 -4.67 -37.19
CA THR A 111 35.35 -4.06 -38.29
C THR A 111 33.81 -4.06 -38.21
N SER A 112 33.25 -2.84 -38.16
CA SER A 112 31.88 -2.44 -38.53
C SER A 112 30.73 -2.48 -37.50
N MET A 113 30.95 -2.08 -36.24
CA MET A 113 29.84 -1.56 -35.40
C MET A 113 30.23 -0.33 -34.56
N ARG A 114 29.28 0.61 -34.45
CA ARG A 114 29.37 1.89 -33.75
C ARG A 114 29.16 1.70 -32.25
N VAL A 115 30.20 1.93 -31.45
CA VAL A 115 30.08 2.23 -30.02
C VAL A 115 29.99 3.74 -29.90
N THR A 116 28.99 4.25 -29.20
CA THR A 116 29.01 5.64 -28.73
C THR A 116 30.11 5.76 -27.67
N GLY A 117 31.26 6.29 -28.09
CA GLY A 117 32.30 6.95 -27.29
C GLY A 117 32.89 6.27 -26.04
N PRO A 118 34.23 6.27 -25.86
CA PRO A 118 34.87 5.95 -24.57
C PRO A 118 34.41 6.82 -23.39
N THR A 119 33.80 7.98 -23.67
CA THR A 119 33.22 8.91 -22.68
C THR A 119 32.05 8.29 -21.89
N GLU A 120 31.14 7.57 -22.55
CA GLU A 120 29.97 6.98 -21.85
C GLU A 120 30.38 5.87 -20.89
N TRP A 121 31.42 5.12 -21.27
CA TRP A 121 32.00 4.10 -20.41
C TRP A 121 32.70 4.70 -19.18
N LEU A 122 33.42 5.81 -19.36
CA LEU A 122 34.01 6.60 -18.27
C LEU A 122 32.94 7.16 -17.32
N MET A 123 31.82 7.66 -17.85
CA MET A 123 30.71 8.15 -17.04
C MET A 123 30.07 7.04 -16.20
N ALA A 124 29.80 5.88 -16.81
CA ALA A 124 29.26 4.72 -16.10
C ALA A 124 30.21 4.21 -14.99
N MET A 125 31.53 4.17 -15.24
CA MET A 125 32.50 3.81 -14.21
C MET A 125 32.60 4.84 -13.08
N ALA A 126 32.33 6.10 -13.37
CA ALA A 126 32.27 7.18 -12.38
C ALA A 126 30.93 7.26 -11.64
N GLY A 127 29.98 6.35 -11.88
CA GLY A 127 28.65 6.36 -11.27
C GLY A 127 27.73 7.48 -11.78
N MET A 128 28.08 8.11 -12.91
CA MET A 128 27.26 9.13 -13.55
C MET A 128 26.32 8.47 -14.55
N ASP A 129 25.02 8.68 -14.39
CA ASP A 129 24.01 8.20 -15.34
C ASP A 129 23.95 9.16 -16.56
N PRO A 130 24.39 8.71 -17.76
CA PRO A 130 24.40 9.54 -18.95
C PRO A 130 23.00 9.98 -19.39
N GLY A 131 21.96 9.26 -18.98
CA GLY A 131 20.56 9.57 -19.27
C GLY A 131 19.84 10.30 -18.14
N ALA A 132 20.53 10.76 -17.09
CA ALA A 132 19.90 11.34 -15.90
C ALA A 132 18.98 12.53 -16.25
N ARG A 133 19.41 13.38 -17.19
CA ARG A 133 18.65 14.57 -17.62
C ARG A 133 17.37 14.16 -18.34
N GLU A 134 17.45 13.21 -19.25
CA GLU A 134 16.32 12.70 -20.03
C GLU A 134 15.33 11.92 -19.15
N LYS A 135 15.84 11.10 -18.21
CA LYS A 135 15.02 10.41 -17.21
C LYS A 135 14.28 11.42 -16.32
N ALA A 136 14.96 12.46 -15.83
CA ALA A 136 14.33 13.53 -15.06
C ALA A 136 13.28 14.30 -15.88
N ALA A 137 13.55 14.59 -17.16
CA ALA A 137 12.59 15.22 -18.05
C ALA A 137 11.33 14.35 -18.26
N LEU A 138 11.50 13.04 -18.42
CA LEU A 138 10.38 12.10 -18.49
C LEU A 138 9.58 12.08 -17.18
N LEU A 139 10.23 11.98 -16.03
CA LEU A 139 9.55 11.98 -14.72
C LEU A 139 8.74 13.25 -14.49
N LYS A 140 9.27 14.40 -14.94
CA LYS A 140 8.55 15.68 -14.92
C LYS A 140 7.34 15.66 -15.85
N LYS A 141 7.51 15.19 -17.10
CA LYS A 141 6.43 15.11 -18.10
C LYS A 141 5.31 14.14 -17.68
N THR A 142 5.65 13.11 -16.91
CA THR A 142 4.72 12.05 -16.50
C THR A 142 4.22 12.17 -15.05
N ALA A 143 4.59 13.23 -14.33
CA ALA A 143 4.24 13.41 -12.92
C ALA A 143 2.73 13.32 -12.65
N GLU A 144 1.93 13.95 -13.51
CA GLU A 144 0.47 13.94 -13.41
C GLU A 144 -0.12 12.53 -13.59
N ILE A 145 0.30 11.83 -14.65
CA ILE A 145 -0.16 10.46 -14.91
C ILE A 145 0.21 9.54 -13.76
N ARG A 146 1.46 9.61 -13.28
CA ARG A 146 1.92 8.81 -12.13
C ARG A 146 1.08 9.08 -10.89
N THR A 147 0.75 10.34 -10.64
CA THR A 147 -0.13 10.74 -9.52
C THR A 147 -1.51 10.10 -9.65
N ARG A 148 -2.14 10.19 -10.82
CA ARG A 148 -3.46 9.57 -11.06
C ARG A 148 -3.41 8.05 -10.91
N MET A 149 -2.37 7.39 -11.43
CA MET A 149 -2.14 5.95 -11.25
C MET A 149 -2.02 5.56 -9.77
N ALA A 150 -1.20 6.29 -9.01
CA ALA A 150 -1.04 6.05 -7.58
C ALA A 150 -2.36 6.19 -6.82
N VAL A 151 -3.16 7.23 -7.12
CA VAL A 151 -4.50 7.41 -6.53
C VAL A 151 -5.40 6.23 -6.90
N ALA A 152 -5.50 5.88 -8.18
CA ALA A 152 -6.33 4.77 -8.66
C ALA A 152 -6.01 3.47 -7.92
N HIS A 153 -4.71 3.15 -7.84
CA HIS A 153 -4.24 1.93 -7.21
C HIS A 153 -4.58 1.87 -5.71
N ASN A 154 -4.41 2.98 -4.99
CA ASN A 154 -4.76 3.06 -3.58
C ASN A 154 -6.27 2.90 -3.36
N LEU A 155 -7.10 3.56 -4.15
CA LEU A 155 -8.56 3.40 -4.08
C LEU A 155 -8.98 1.95 -4.34
N GLU A 156 -8.38 1.31 -5.34
CA GLU A 156 -8.68 -0.07 -5.69
C GLU A 156 -8.22 -1.04 -4.60
N LEU A 157 -7.06 -0.80 -3.99
CA LEU A 157 -6.59 -1.57 -2.85
C LEU A 157 -7.57 -1.47 -1.68
N LEU A 158 -8.03 -0.27 -1.35
CA LEU A 158 -9.04 -0.04 -0.32
C LEU A 158 -10.36 -0.77 -0.65
N ARG A 159 -10.83 -0.66 -1.89
CA ARG A 159 -12.04 -1.36 -2.37
C ARG A 159 -11.91 -2.88 -2.24
N SER A 160 -10.81 -3.44 -2.71
CA SER A 160 -10.51 -4.87 -2.66
C SER A 160 -10.40 -5.40 -1.23
N ARG A 161 -9.76 -4.63 -0.33
CA ARG A 161 -9.66 -4.98 1.10
C ARG A 161 -11.03 -4.94 1.78
N TYR A 162 -11.81 -3.90 1.55
CA TYR A 162 -13.17 -3.80 2.08
C TYR A 162 -14.07 -4.93 1.56
N ALA A 163 -13.98 -5.29 0.28
CA ALA A 163 -14.76 -6.39 -0.29
C ALA A 163 -14.39 -7.77 0.30
N ALA A 164 -13.15 -7.95 0.76
CA ALA A 164 -12.70 -9.18 1.42
C ALA A 164 -13.16 -9.28 2.89
N LEU A 165 -13.53 -8.15 3.52
CA LEU A 165 -13.80 -8.07 4.95
C LEU A 165 -14.89 -9.05 5.41
N ASP A 166 -16.01 -9.15 4.68
CA ASP A 166 -17.11 -10.04 5.08
C ASP A 166 -16.68 -11.52 5.13
N ARG A 167 -15.80 -11.93 4.20
CA ARG A 167 -15.21 -13.28 4.21
C ARG A 167 -14.29 -13.44 5.41
N ASP A 168 -13.40 -12.48 5.63
CA ASP A 168 -12.43 -12.52 6.73
C ASP A 168 -13.17 -12.58 8.11
N LEU A 169 -14.29 -11.85 8.26
CA LEU A 169 -15.16 -11.92 9.45
C LEU A 169 -15.83 -13.27 9.63
N PHE A 170 -16.36 -13.85 8.54
CA PHE A 170 -16.99 -15.17 8.59
C PHE A 170 -15.97 -16.27 8.90
N ASP A 171 -14.76 -16.17 8.35
CA ASP A 171 -13.66 -17.09 8.63
C ASP A 171 -13.32 -17.05 10.12
N VAL A 172 -13.08 -15.87 10.72
CA VAL A 172 -12.84 -15.71 12.17
C VAL A 172 -13.98 -16.29 13.01
N TRP A 173 -15.22 -16.01 12.62
CA TRP A 173 -16.39 -16.48 13.36
C TRP A 173 -16.53 -18.02 13.33
N SER A 174 -16.24 -18.62 12.18
CA SER A 174 -16.42 -20.06 11.93
C SER A 174 -15.31 -20.94 12.52
N ARG A 175 -14.27 -20.34 13.11
CA ARG A 175 -13.14 -21.03 13.77
C ARG A 175 -13.56 -21.83 15.00
N GLY A 176 -14.05 -23.05 14.79
CA GLY A 176 -14.47 -23.99 15.84
C GLY A 176 -13.39 -24.33 16.87
N ASP A 177 -12.13 -24.21 16.48
CA ASP A 177 -10.93 -24.43 17.30
C ASP A 177 -10.75 -23.38 18.42
N LEU A 178 -11.32 -22.19 18.26
CA LEU A 178 -11.15 -21.09 19.22
C LEU A 178 -12.32 -20.99 20.20
N PRO A 179 -12.04 -20.73 21.51
CA PRO A 179 -13.06 -20.30 22.46
C PRO A 179 -13.76 -19.03 21.99
N ILE A 180 -15.02 -18.84 22.39
CA ILE A 180 -15.83 -17.68 21.99
C ILE A 180 -15.18 -16.35 22.40
N ALA A 181 -14.57 -16.31 23.60
CA ALA A 181 -13.84 -15.12 24.08
C ALA A 181 -12.69 -14.73 23.13
N ALA A 182 -11.89 -15.71 22.67
CA ALA A 182 -10.81 -15.46 21.72
C ALA A 182 -11.32 -14.96 20.36
N ARG A 183 -12.47 -15.47 19.89
CA ARG A 183 -13.10 -14.96 18.66
C ARG A 183 -13.56 -13.53 18.80
N ARG A 184 -14.11 -13.16 19.97
CA ARG A 184 -14.49 -11.78 20.29
C ARG A 184 -13.30 -10.85 20.27
N GLU A 185 -12.18 -11.25 20.86
CA GLU A 185 -10.93 -10.48 20.85
C GLU A 185 -10.38 -10.30 19.43
N LEU A 186 -10.43 -11.33 18.57
CA LEU A 186 -10.03 -11.21 17.17
C LEU A 186 -10.94 -10.25 16.37
N LEU A 187 -12.25 -10.29 16.61
CA LEU A 187 -13.19 -9.34 15.98
C LEU A 187 -12.94 -7.90 16.44
N PHE A 188 -12.58 -7.71 17.71
CA PHE A 188 -12.17 -6.40 18.22
C PHE A 188 -10.85 -5.93 17.58
N ALA A 189 -9.84 -6.80 17.50
CA ALA A 189 -8.57 -6.47 16.85
C ALA A 189 -8.77 -6.03 15.40
N LEU A 190 -9.58 -6.77 14.62
CA LEU A 190 -9.93 -6.38 13.24
C LEU A 190 -10.65 -5.02 13.18
N TRP A 191 -11.47 -4.69 14.18
CA TRP A 191 -12.13 -3.38 14.27
C TRP A 191 -11.14 -2.26 14.62
N ASP A 192 -10.18 -2.54 15.50
CA ASP A 192 -9.18 -1.59 15.96
C ASP A 192 -8.14 -1.28 14.87
N GLU A 193 -7.68 -2.31 14.15
CA GLU A 193 -6.77 -2.22 13.01
C GLU A 193 -7.32 -1.38 11.84
N CYS A 194 -8.65 -1.15 11.78
CA CYS A 194 -9.25 -0.36 10.70
C CYS A 194 -8.75 1.09 10.66
N ASP A 195 -8.27 1.67 11.78
CA ASP A 195 -7.71 3.04 11.78
C ASP A 195 -6.24 3.13 11.39
N GLU A 196 -5.54 1.99 11.25
CA GLU A 196 -4.09 2.02 11.12
C GLU A 196 -3.67 2.95 9.98
N ALA A 197 -2.89 3.95 10.35
CA ALA A 197 -2.38 4.92 9.41
C ALA A 197 -1.42 4.19 8.46
N PHE A 198 -1.92 3.83 7.28
CA PHE A 198 -1.06 3.40 6.19
C PHE A 198 -0.05 4.52 5.93
N SER A 199 1.22 4.23 6.22
CA SER A 199 2.34 5.04 5.79
C SER A 199 2.41 4.94 4.27
N VAL A 200 1.79 5.91 3.60
CA VAL A 200 2.04 6.14 2.18
C VAL A 200 3.42 6.77 2.13
N ASN A 201 4.38 6.10 1.49
CA ASN A 201 5.65 6.75 1.20
C ASN A 201 5.34 7.91 0.25
N PRO A 202 5.48 9.17 0.70
CA PRO A 202 4.91 10.31 -0.02
C PRO A 202 5.57 10.52 -1.39
N GLY A 203 6.78 9.98 -1.62
CA GLY A 203 7.45 10.02 -2.92
C GLY A 203 7.37 11.41 -3.58
N ASP A 204 7.02 11.42 -4.88
CA ASP A 204 6.72 12.63 -5.65
C ASP A 204 5.20 12.94 -5.70
N VAL A 205 4.38 12.36 -4.82
CA VAL A 205 2.92 12.50 -4.90
C VAL A 205 2.51 13.88 -4.38
N PRO A 206 1.79 14.70 -5.16
CA PRO A 206 1.29 15.99 -4.72
C PRO A 206 0.47 15.89 -3.44
N LEU A 207 0.59 16.90 -2.56
CA LEU A 207 -0.11 16.92 -1.26
C LEU A 207 -1.62 16.75 -1.41
N ALA A 208 -2.24 17.35 -2.44
CA ALA A 208 -3.67 17.20 -2.71
C ALA A 208 -4.08 15.73 -2.95
N ALA A 209 -3.27 14.96 -3.69
CA ALA A 209 -3.52 13.54 -3.93
C ALA A 209 -3.34 12.71 -2.65
N LEU A 210 -2.35 13.05 -1.81
CA LEU A 210 -2.18 12.40 -0.50
C LEU A 210 -3.37 12.67 0.43
N THR A 211 -3.85 13.91 0.49
CA THR A 211 -5.05 14.28 1.26
C THR A 211 -6.27 13.52 0.78
N TYR A 212 -6.44 13.39 -0.54
CA TYR A 212 -7.53 12.63 -1.14
C TYR A 212 -7.47 11.13 -0.77
N ILE A 213 -6.29 10.51 -0.87
CA ILE A 213 -6.09 9.11 -0.44
C ILE A 213 -6.40 8.95 1.05
N ASP A 214 -5.95 9.87 1.90
CA ASP A 214 -6.21 9.85 3.34
C ASP A 214 -7.71 9.94 3.67
N GLN A 215 -8.45 10.81 2.98
CA GLN A 215 -9.91 10.92 3.13
C GLN A 215 -10.62 9.63 2.70
N ALA A 216 -10.27 9.08 1.54
CA ALA A 216 -10.82 7.82 1.06
C ALA A 216 -10.52 6.65 2.01
N ARG A 217 -9.32 6.62 2.60
CA ARG A 217 -8.93 5.64 3.63
C ARG A 217 -9.80 5.77 4.87
N LYS A 218 -9.90 6.98 5.45
CA LYS A 218 -10.72 7.25 6.66
C LYS A 218 -12.18 6.85 6.45
N HIS A 219 -12.75 7.19 5.30
CA HIS A 219 -14.11 6.80 4.98
C HIS A 219 -14.27 5.28 4.82
N THR A 220 -13.31 4.60 4.20
CA THR A 220 -13.34 3.13 4.06
C THR A 220 -13.19 2.43 5.41
N ALA A 221 -12.30 2.93 6.28
CA ALA A 221 -12.13 2.45 7.66
C ALA A 221 -13.43 2.57 8.47
N GLU A 222 -14.09 3.73 8.39
CA GLU A 222 -15.38 3.98 9.05
C GLU A 222 -16.47 3.01 8.55
N ARG A 223 -16.52 2.75 7.24
CA ARG A 223 -17.42 1.74 6.66
C ARG A 223 -17.09 0.32 7.12
N ALA A 224 -15.81 -0.02 7.22
CA ALA A 224 -15.35 -1.32 7.69
C ALA A 224 -15.79 -1.57 9.14
N ARG A 225 -15.48 -0.63 10.05
CA ARG A 225 -15.92 -0.67 11.47
C ARG A 225 -17.41 -0.92 11.60
N ARG A 226 -18.23 -0.19 10.84
CA ARG A 226 -19.70 -0.37 10.85
C ARG A 226 -20.13 -1.74 10.35
N SER A 227 -19.45 -2.28 9.34
CA SER A 227 -19.72 -3.63 8.84
C SER A 227 -19.43 -4.67 9.95
N ILE A 228 -18.30 -4.51 10.64
CA ILE A 228 -17.88 -5.37 11.76
C ILE A 228 -18.89 -5.28 12.90
N GLU A 229 -19.27 -4.08 13.34
CA GLU A 229 -20.26 -3.87 14.40
C GLU A 229 -21.63 -4.47 14.01
N ARG A 230 -22.06 -4.30 12.75
CA ARG A 230 -23.31 -4.90 12.24
C ARG A 230 -23.23 -6.43 12.23
N PHE A 231 -22.10 -6.98 11.82
CA PHE A 231 -21.84 -8.42 11.86
C PHE A 231 -21.91 -8.95 13.29
N ILE A 232 -21.28 -8.26 14.25
CA ILE A 232 -21.35 -8.56 15.68
C ILE A 232 -22.80 -8.56 16.17
N ARG A 233 -23.59 -7.52 15.90
CA ARG A 233 -24.99 -7.46 16.34
C ARG A 233 -25.83 -8.61 15.78
N ARG A 234 -25.55 -9.05 14.56
CA ARG A 234 -26.27 -10.15 13.90
C ARG A 234 -25.92 -11.52 14.49
N HIS A 235 -24.64 -11.78 14.76
CA HIS A 235 -24.17 -13.09 15.21
C HIS A 235 -24.02 -13.24 16.73
N MET A 236 -23.92 -12.12 17.44
CA MET A 236 -23.74 -12.00 18.89
C MET A 236 -24.68 -10.90 19.45
N PRO A 237 -26.01 -11.06 19.34
CA PRO A 237 -26.95 -10.05 19.79
C PRO A 237 -26.80 -9.78 21.30
N ARG A 238 -27.09 -8.54 21.71
CA ARG A 238 -26.99 -8.10 23.10
C ARG A 238 -27.78 -9.02 24.03
N GLY A 239 -27.15 -9.46 25.12
CA GLY A 239 -27.76 -10.35 26.12
C GLY A 239 -27.66 -11.84 25.78
N SER A 240 -27.12 -12.22 24.62
CA SER A 240 -26.79 -13.62 24.35
C SER A 240 -25.55 -14.05 25.13
N GLY A 241 -25.39 -15.34 25.44
CA GLY A 241 -24.15 -15.86 26.04
C GLY A 241 -22.90 -15.69 25.16
N ARG A 242 -23.07 -15.23 23.92
CA ARG A 242 -22.00 -14.93 22.98
C ARG A 242 -21.67 -13.45 22.89
N SER A 243 -22.51 -12.55 23.41
CA SER A 243 -22.29 -11.10 23.37
C SER A 243 -21.07 -10.69 24.19
N PHE A 244 -20.36 -9.67 23.73
CA PHE A 244 -19.44 -8.89 24.57
C PHE A 244 -20.12 -8.41 25.86
N THR A 245 -19.48 -8.65 27.00
CA THR A 245 -19.92 -8.14 28.31
C THR A 245 -19.47 -6.70 28.52
N ALA A 246 -20.04 -6.01 29.51
CA ALA A 246 -19.63 -4.63 29.85
C ALA A 246 -18.15 -4.57 30.25
N ASP A 247 -17.71 -5.47 31.14
CA ASP A 247 -16.33 -5.55 31.60
C ASP A 247 -15.35 -5.87 30.45
N GLU A 248 -15.77 -6.71 29.49
CA GLU A 248 -14.97 -6.99 28.29
C GLU A 248 -14.84 -5.72 27.43
N LEU A 249 -15.93 -5.00 27.18
CA LEU A 249 -15.90 -3.77 26.39
C LEU A 249 -15.04 -2.69 27.06
N GLU A 250 -15.12 -2.54 28.39
CA GLU A 250 -14.26 -1.61 29.13
C GLU A 250 -12.79 -1.99 29.01
N ARG A 251 -12.46 -3.26 29.21
CA ARG A 251 -11.08 -3.77 29.07
C ARG A 251 -10.52 -3.57 27.66
N LEU A 252 -11.30 -3.90 26.63
CA LEU A 252 -10.87 -3.76 25.24
C LEU A 252 -10.69 -2.29 24.87
N ASN A 253 -11.63 -1.42 25.27
CA ASN A 253 -11.51 0.02 25.02
C ASN A 253 -10.35 0.66 25.77
N ALA A 254 -9.95 0.16 26.94
CA ALA A 254 -8.80 0.67 27.67
C ALA A 254 -7.47 0.40 26.95
N GLY A 255 -7.39 -0.65 26.12
CA GLY A 255 -6.19 -1.05 25.38
C GLY A 255 -6.21 -0.74 23.88
N ARG A 256 -7.20 0.02 23.39
CA ARG A 256 -7.38 0.30 21.96
C ARG A 256 -6.31 1.25 21.42
N GLU A 257 -5.95 1.08 20.15
CA GLU A 257 -5.15 2.04 19.39
C GLU A 257 -6.03 3.08 18.67
N SER A 258 -7.26 2.70 18.31
CA SER A 258 -8.23 3.58 17.65
C SER A 258 -8.64 4.77 18.50
N ALA A 259 -8.80 5.93 17.86
CA ALA A 259 -9.34 7.12 18.52
C ALA A 259 -10.79 6.92 18.98
N GLN A 260 -11.56 6.12 18.23
CA GLN A 260 -12.97 5.86 18.50
C GLN A 260 -13.17 4.78 19.58
N SER A 261 -14.27 4.86 20.31
CA SER A 261 -14.66 3.79 21.25
C SER A 261 -15.35 2.65 20.50
N PHE A 262 -15.04 1.42 20.88
CA PHE A 262 -15.72 0.21 20.42
C PHE A 262 -16.97 -0.05 21.25
N ASP A 263 -18.12 0.23 20.65
CA ASP A 263 -19.43 -0.14 21.20
C ASP A 263 -20.31 -0.74 20.08
N PRO A 264 -20.26 -2.07 19.89
CA PRO A 264 -20.99 -2.71 18.81
C PRO A 264 -22.51 -2.70 19.01
N TYR A 265 -23.04 -2.41 20.20
CA TYR A 265 -24.48 -2.49 20.48
C TYR A 265 -25.20 -1.15 20.40
N THR A 266 -24.46 -0.04 20.45
CA THR A 266 -25.03 1.28 20.20
C THR A 266 -24.95 1.60 18.71
N PRO A 267 -26.08 1.81 18.02
CA PRO A 267 -26.06 2.15 16.60
C PRO A 267 -25.39 3.52 16.39
N ARG A 268 -24.39 3.54 15.51
CA ARG A 268 -23.68 4.75 15.12
C ARG A 268 -24.44 5.54 14.04
N PRO A 269 -24.47 6.89 14.08
CA PRO A 269 -25.04 7.71 13.01
C PRO A 269 -24.35 7.45 11.67
N GLU A 270 -25.10 7.43 10.56
CA GLU A 270 -24.57 7.20 9.19
C GLU A 270 -23.49 8.23 8.81
N PRO A 271 -22.35 7.85 8.18
CA PRO A 271 -21.39 8.86 7.76
C PRO A 271 -21.96 9.58 6.53
N PRO A 272 -21.58 10.84 6.29
CA PRO A 272 -21.97 11.49 5.04
C PRO A 272 -21.46 10.68 3.84
N PRO A 273 -22.21 10.65 2.72
CA PRO A 273 -21.78 9.92 1.54
C PRO A 273 -20.44 10.48 1.03
N LEU A 274 -19.58 9.58 0.57
CA LEU A 274 -18.24 9.92 0.11
C LEU A 274 -18.21 11.03 -0.96
N ALA A 275 -19.18 11.01 -1.88
CA ALA A 275 -19.32 12.04 -2.92
C ALA A 275 -19.59 13.44 -2.35
N ALA A 276 -20.27 13.54 -1.20
CA ALA A 276 -20.46 14.82 -0.51
C ALA A 276 -19.22 15.24 0.29
N ALA A 277 -18.36 14.29 0.67
CA ALA A 277 -17.08 14.57 1.33
C ALA A 277 -15.93 14.86 0.34
N MET A 278 -16.09 14.45 -0.91
CA MET A 278 -15.08 14.51 -1.97
C MET A 278 -15.58 15.34 -3.16
N GLU A 279 -15.97 16.61 -2.90
CA GLU A 279 -16.09 17.59 -3.98
C GLU A 279 -14.81 17.52 -4.82
N ARG A 280 -14.96 17.21 -6.12
CA ARG A 280 -13.85 16.85 -6.98
C ARG A 280 -12.88 18.04 -7.03
N PRO A 281 -11.57 17.84 -6.77
CA PRO A 281 -10.60 18.93 -6.83
C PRO A 281 -10.56 19.63 -8.20
N ASP A 282 -11.01 18.98 -9.27
CA ASP A 282 -11.04 19.54 -10.63
C ASP A 282 -12.21 20.52 -10.89
N ASP A 283 -13.23 20.57 -10.03
CA ASP A 283 -14.33 21.55 -10.16
C ASP A 283 -14.00 22.91 -9.53
N ALA A 284 -12.84 23.04 -8.87
CA ALA A 284 -12.24 24.33 -8.54
C ALA A 284 -11.62 24.95 -9.81
N ARG A 285 -12.47 25.25 -10.80
CA ARG A 285 -12.09 26.11 -11.93
C ARG A 285 -11.60 27.43 -11.34
N GLU A 286 -10.34 27.75 -11.58
CA GLU A 286 -9.81 29.09 -11.31
C GLU A 286 -10.77 30.10 -11.97
N PRO A 287 -11.23 31.13 -11.24
CA PRO A 287 -12.05 32.17 -11.84
C PRO A 287 -11.23 32.79 -12.97
N SER A 288 -11.75 32.68 -14.19
CA SER A 288 -11.16 33.35 -15.34
C SER A 288 -11.41 34.85 -15.17
N ASP A 289 -10.36 35.59 -14.82
CA ASP A 289 -10.30 37.05 -14.94
C ASP A 289 -10.04 37.46 -16.41
#